data_AF-A0A416MEA0-F1
#
_entry.id   AF-A0A416MEA0-F1
#
_cell.length_a   1.000
_cell.length_b   1.000
_cell.length_c   1.000
_cell.angle_alpha   90.00
_cell.angle_beta   90.00
_cell.angle_gamma   90.00
#
_symmetry.space_group_name_H-M   'P 1'
#
loop_
_entity.id
_entity.type
_entity.pdbx_description
1 polymer ?
#
loop_
_entity_poly.entity_id
_entity_poly.type
_entity_poly.pdbx_seq_one_letter_code
_entity_poly.pdbx_strand_id
1 'polypeptide(L)'
;MSECCSFALEEAKKEEYTVYTDELAKEVGVDPRPNETLVEIDEFNDWLFPHINNSHYRMAFCQSLEAYDEAYEDFYESLDKLDKCLETNRFLFGDYITDSDVRAYVTLARSLP
;
A
#
# COMPACT_ATOMS: atom_id res chain seq x y z
N MET A 1 12.73 -15.42 11.88
CA MET A 1 11.27 -15.37 12.16
C MET A 1 11.04 -14.02 12.79
N SER A 2 10.51 -13.07 12.02
CA SER A 2 10.57 -11.64 12.35
C SER A 2 9.79 -11.33 13.64
N GLU A 3 10.44 -10.65 14.59
CA GLU A 3 9.86 -10.11 15.84
C GLU A 3 9.10 -8.79 15.61
N CYS A 4 8.83 -8.43 14.36
CA CYS A 4 8.00 -7.28 14.03
C CYS A 4 6.53 -7.56 14.37
N CYS A 5 5.88 -6.60 15.02
CA CYS A 5 4.44 -6.61 15.22
C CYS A 5 3.73 -6.62 13.85
N SER A 6 2.99 -7.69 13.55
CA SER A 6 2.20 -7.78 12.33
C SER A 6 0.75 -7.36 12.61
N PHE A 7 0.32 -6.27 11.99
CA PHE A 7 -1.09 -5.98 11.82
C PHE A 7 -1.46 -6.49 10.43
N ALA A 8 -2.32 -7.49 10.33
CA ALA A 8 -2.91 -7.89 9.06
C ALA A 8 -4.30 -7.24 8.92
N LEU A 9 -4.64 -6.77 7.72
CA LEU A 9 -6.04 -6.48 7.42
C LEU A 9 -6.80 -7.81 7.40
N GLU A 10 -7.79 -7.96 8.28
CA GLU A 10 -8.70 -9.11 8.22
C GLU A 10 -9.44 -9.14 6.88
N GLU A 11 -9.60 -10.35 6.35
CA GLU A 11 -10.24 -10.60 5.06
C GLU A 11 -11.67 -10.03 4.99
N ALA A 12 -12.41 -10.08 6.10
CA ALA A 12 -13.73 -9.47 6.24
C ALA A 12 -13.72 -7.93 6.03
N LYS A 13 -12.64 -7.24 6.41
CA LYS A 13 -12.50 -5.79 6.18
C LYS A 13 -12.15 -5.48 4.73
N LYS A 14 -11.49 -6.41 4.02
CA LYS A 14 -11.20 -6.30 2.58
C LYS A 14 -12.49 -6.40 1.76
N GLU A 15 -13.41 -7.30 2.15
CA GLU A 15 -14.74 -7.41 1.53
C GLU A 15 -15.59 -6.15 1.77
N GLU A 16 -15.68 -5.68 3.02
CA GLU A 16 -16.43 -4.46 3.36
C GLU A 16 -15.91 -3.24 2.59
N TYR A 17 -14.58 -3.07 2.52
CA TYR A 17 -13.95 -2.00 1.76
C TYR A 17 -14.28 -2.07 0.27
N THR A 18 -14.28 -3.28 -0.30
CA THR A 18 -14.58 -3.48 -1.73
C THR A 18 -16.02 -3.12 -2.07
N VAL A 19 -16.98 -3.53 -1.24
CA VAL A 19 -18.38 -3.17 -1.43
C VAL A 19 -18.56 -1.64 -1.39
N TYR A 20 -17.93 -0.97 -0.42
CA TYR A 20 -17.98 0.48 -0.32
C TYR A 20 -17.37 1.18 -1.54
N THR A 21 -16.21 0.71 -2.05
CA THR A 21 -15.58 1.32 -3.22
C THR A 21 -16.44 1.16 -4.47
N ASP A 22 -17.10 0.01 -4.65
CA ASP A 22 -17.98 -0.25 -5.80
C ASP A 22 -19.24 0.63 -5.77
N GLU A 23 -19.82 0.83 -4.59
CA GLU A 23 -20.98 1.70 -4.40
C GLU A 23 -20.63 3.16 -4.68
N LEU A 24 -19.50 3.62 -4.15
CA LEU A 24 -19.00 4.99 -4.37
C LEU A 24 -18.64 5.23 -5.85
N ALA A 25 -18.02 4.26 -6.51
CA ALA A 25 -17.69 4.36 -7.93
C ALA A 25 -18.95 4.53 -8.79
N LYS A 26 -20.05 3.85 -8.46
CA LYS A 26 -21.34 4.01 -9.13
C LYS A 26 -21.97 5.38 -8.87
N GLU A 27 -21.82 5.93 -7.67
CA GLU A 27 -22.34 7.26 -7.32
C GLU A 27 -21.57 8.39 -8.02
N VAL A 28 -20.24 8.32 -8.00
CA VAL A 28 -19.34 9.39 -8.47
C VAL A 28 -19.04 9.25 -9.97
N GLY A 29 -19.20 8.06 -10.55
CA GLY A 29 -18.88 7.77 -11.94
C GLY A 29 -17.37 7.64 -12.23
N VAL A 30 -16.55 7.47 -11.19
CA VAL A 30 -15.09 7.27 -11.28
C VAL A 30 -14.73 6.04 -10.46
N ASP A 31 -14.11 5.05 -11.10
CA ASP A 31 -13.73 3.80 -10.47
C ASP A 31 -12.20 3.71 -10.31
N PRO A 32 -11.67 3.70 -9.08
CA PRO A 32 -10.24 3.52 -8.82
C PRO A 32 -9.78 2.05 -8.90
N ARG A 33 -10.69 1.10 -9.16
CA ARG A 33 -10.41 -0.35 -9.32
C ARG A 33 -11.10 -0.90 -10.59
N PRO A 34 -10.73 -0.43 -11.79
CA PRO A 34 -11.37 -0.90 -13.02
C PRO A 34 -11.07 -2.39 -13.28
N ASN A 35 -12.07 -3.12 -13.78
CA ASN A 35 -12.03 -4.58 -14.00
C ASN A 35 -10.81 -5.11 -14.78
N GLU A 36 -10.20 -4.31 -15.66
CA GLU A 36 -9.07 -4.73 -16.49
C GLU A 36 -7.75 -4.84 -15.72
N THR A 37 -7.57 -4.09 -14.62
CA THR A 37 -6.33 -4.06 -13.81
C THR A 37 -6.54 -4.55 -12.37
N LEU A 38 -7.73 -5.06 -12.06
CA LEU A 38 -8.16 -5.40 -10.70
C LEU A 38 -7.23 -6.42 -10.02
N VAL A 39 -6.79 -7.46 -10.74
CA VAL A 39 -5.86 -8.48 -10.21
C VAL A 39 -4.50 -7.88 -9.89
N GLU A 40 -3.94 -7.07 -10.80
CA GLU A 40 -2.62 -6.46 -10.61
C GLU A 40 -2.63 -5.44 -9.47
N ILE A 41 -3.72 -4.67 -9.33
CA ILE A 41 -3.93 -3.74 -8.23
C ILE A 41 -4.00 -4.49 -6.90
N ASP A 42 -4.74 -5.61 -6.84
CA ASP A 42 -4.89 -6.39 -5.61
C ASP A 42 -3.57 -7.05 -5.19
N GLU A 43 -2.84 -7.66 -6.14
CA GLU A 43 -1.52 -8.24 -5.87
C GLU A 43 -0.51 -7.18 -5.42
N PHE A 44 -0.53 -6.01 -6.07
CA PHE A 44 0.33 -4.91 -5.69
C PHE A 44 -0.03 -4.36 -4.31
N ASN A 45 -1.31 -4.28 -3.96
CA ASN A 45 -1.76 -3.80 -2.66
C ASN A 45 -1.42 -4.77 -1.52
N ASP A 46 -1.48 -6.07 -1.79
CA ASP A 46 -1.04 -7.10 -0.84
C ASP A 46 0.48 -7.01 -0.57
N TRP A 47 1.27 -6.55 -1.54
CA TRP A 47 2.68 -6.16 -1.34
C TRP A 47 2.83 -4.78 -0.67
N LEU A 48 2.10 -3.77 -1.11
CA LEU A 48 2.23 -2.39 -0.63
C LEU A 48 1.99 -2.29 0.87
N PHE A 49 1.04 -3.07 1.39
CA PHE A 49 0.65 -2.99 2.78
C PHE A 49 1.77 -3.37 3.77
N PRO A 50 2.36 -4.59 3.77
CA PRO A 50 3.41 -4.96 4.71
C PRO A 50 4.69 -4.13 4.56
N HIS A 51 4.98 -3.67 3.34
CA HIS A 51 6.26 -3.06 2.98
C HIS A 51 6.27 -1.52 3.07
N ILE A 52 5.12 -0.86 2.88
CA ILE A 52 5.00 0.61 2.92
C ILE A 52 4.00 1.05 3.97
N ASN A 53 2.75 0.57 3.92
CA ASN A 53 1.71 1.09 4.83
C ASN A 53 1.94 0.70 6.29
N ASN A 54 2.41 -0.52 6.52
CA ASN A 54 2.66 -1.07 7.85
C ASN A 54 4.12 -0.91 8.31
N SER A 55 5.03 -0.44 7.45
CA SER A 55 6.47 -0.40 7.74
C SER A 55 6.81 0.48 8.95
N HIS A 56 6.16 1.65 9.06
CA HIS A 56 6.35 2.56 10.19
C HIS A 56 5.95 1.92 11.51
N TYR A 57 4.89 1.12 11.51
CA TYR A 57 4.48 0.36 12.70
C TYR A 57 5.44 -0.79 13.00
N ARG A 58 5.96 -1.47 11.96
CA ARG A 58 6.99 -2.49 12.12
C ARG A 58 8.25 -1.91 12.78
N MET A 59 8.71 -0.76 12.31
CA MET A 59 9.85 -0.03 12.90
C MET A 59 9.53 0.51 14.31
N ALA A 60 8.35 1.06 14.54
CA ALA A 60 8.01 1.68 15.83
C ALA A 60 7.76 0.67 16.95
N PHE A 61 7.30 -0.54 16.61
CA PHE A 61 6.89 -1.57 17.55
C PHE A 61 7.72 -2.86 17.49
N CYS A 62 8.87 -2.84 16.83
CA CYS A 62 9.83 -3.94 16.88
C CYS A 62 10.35 -4.16 18.30
N GLN A 63 10.72 -5.41 18.62
CA GLN A 63 11.22 -5.79 19.95
C GLN A 63 12.75 -5.94 20.02
N SER A 64 13.44 -5.76 18.89
CA SER A 64 14.89 -5.87 18.75
C SER A 64 15.43 -4.87 17.72
N LEU A 65 16.73 -4.56 17.83
CA LEU A 65 17.41 -3.66 16.90
C LEU A 65 17.50 -4.29 15.51
N GLU A 66 17.74 -5.59 15.46
CA GLU A 66 17.78 -6.37 14.22
C GLU A 66 16.45 -6.28 13.48
N ALA A 67 15.32 -6.40 14.19
CA ALA A 67 13.99 -6.25 13.60
C ALA A 67 13.70 -4.81 13.13
N TYR A 68 14.25 -3.80 13.83
CA TYR A 68 14.19 -2.41 13.37
C TYR A 68 14.95 -2.24 12.05
N ASP A 69 16.20 -2.69 12.00
CA ASP A 69 17.07 -2.55 10.84
C ASP A 69 16.47 -3.28 9.62
N GLU A 70 15.94 -4.50 9.80
CA GLU A 70 15.21 -5.23 8.76
C GLU A 70 14.01 -4.45 8.23
N ALA A 71 13.19 -3.87 9.12
CA ALA A 71 12.01 -3.10 8.72
C ALA A 71 12.37 -1.77 8.05
N TYR A 72 13.47 -1.15 8.48
CA TYR A 72 14.00 0.07 7.90
C TYR A 72 14.51 -0.18 6.47
N GLU A 73 15.36 -1.19 6.28
CA GLU A 73 15.89 -1.57 4.95
C GLU A 73 14.74 -1.91 4.00
N ASP A 74 13.82 -2.78 4.42
CA ASP A 74 12.67 -3.21 3.62
C ASP A 74 11.78 -2.03 3.19
N PHE A 75 11.60 -1.03 4.05
CA PHE A 75 10.84 0.18 3.71
C PHE A 75 11.52 0.99 2.61
N TYR A 76 12.81 1.27 2.75
CA TYR A 76 13.54 2.10 1.78
C TYR A 76 13.74 1.38 0.43
N GLU A 77 14.00 0.07 0.44
CA GLU A 77 14.01 -0.72 -0.80
C GLU A 77 12.66 -0.70 -1.52
N SER A 78 11.57 -0.71 -0.74
CA SER A 78 10.21 -0.62 -1.29
C SER A 78 9.89 0.77 -1.81
N LEU A 79 10.41 1.83 -1.19
CA LEU A 79 10.32 3.19 -1.73
C LEU A 79 11.07 3.32 -3.06
N ASP A 80 12.25 2.73 -3.20
CA ASP A 80 12.99 2.71 -4.48
C ASP A 80 12.20 2.01 -5.59
N LYS A 81 11.43 0.98 -5.24
CA LYS A 81 10.52 0.32 -6.20
C LYS A 81 9.38 1.26 -6.63
N LEU A 82 8.77 1.99 -5.70
CA LEU A 82 7.75 3.00 -6.03
C LEU A 82 8.33 4.11 -6.91
N ASP A 83 9.53 4.60 -6.58
CA ASP A 83 10.19 5.68 -7.31
C ASP A 83 10.44 5.28 -8.76
N LYS A 84 11.01 4.09 -9.01
CA LYS A 84 11.19 3.54 -10.37
C LYS A 84 9.89 3.41 -11.16
N CYS A 85 8.78 3.05 -10.51
CA CYS A 85 7.48 3.01 -11.16
C CYS A 85 7.01 4.42 -11.58
N LEU A 86 7.22 5.41 -10.71
CA LEU A 86 6.79 6.79 -10.88
C LEU A 86 7.76 7.63 -11.74
N GLU A 87 8.96 7.14 -12.02
CA GLU A 87 9.90 7.77 -12.98
C GLU A 87 9.31 7.83 -14.39
N THR A 88 8.55 6.80 -14.79
CA THR A 88 8.01 6.67 -16.15
C THR A 88 6.49 6.80 -16.23
N ASN A 89 5.79 6.71 -15.10
CA ASN A 89 4.33 6.80 -15.03
C ASN A 89 3.91 7.96 -14.13
N ARG A 90 2.78 8.60 -14.44
CA ARG A 90 2.22 9.65 -13.59
C ARG A 90 1.71 9.11 -12.25
N PHE A 91 1.18 7.89 -12.26
CA PHE A 91 0.64 7.14 -11.13
C PHE A 91 1.13 5.68 -11.21
N LEU A 92 0.91 4.89 -10.16
CA LEU A 92 1.47 3.53 -10.03
C LEU A 92 1.05 2.59 -11.17
N PHE A 93 -0.12 2.81 -11.77
CA PHE A 93 -0.66 2.02 -12.87
C PHE A 93 -0.89 2.85 -14.15
N GLY A 94 -0.09 3.90 -14.36
CA GLY A 94 -0.10 4.70 -15.60
C GLY A 94 -0.63 6.13 -15.40
N ASP A 95 -1.67 6.49 -16.15
CA ASP A 95 -2.14 7.89 -16.26
C ASP A 95 -3.34 8.24 -15.38
N TYR A 96 -3.89 7.27 -14.63
CA TYR A 96 -5.05 7.45 -13.77
C TYR A 96 -4.77 6.98 -12.34
N ILE A 97 -5.45 7.61 -11.38
CA ILE A 97 -5.38 7.27 -9.97
C ILE A 97 -6.10 5.95 -9.72
N THR A 98 -5.44 5.05 -9.00
CA THR A 98 -6.00 3.77 -8.54
C THR A 98 -6.06 3.70 -7.01
N ASP A 99 -6.70 2.65 -6.47
CA ASP A 99 -6.69 2.35 -5.03
C ASP A 99 -5.26 2.31 -4.47
N SER A 100 -4.31 1.73 -5.22
CA SER A 100 -2.90 1.64 -4.84
C SER A 100 -2.26 3.02 -4.60
N ASP A 101 -2.57 4.00 -5.43
CA ASP A 101 -2.07 5.37 -5.30
C ASP A 101 -2.59 6.03 -4.02
N VAL A 102 -3.89 5.86 -3.74
CA VAL A 102 -4.53 6.40 -2.53
C VAL A 102 -3.90 5.79 -1.27
N ARG A 103 -3.69 4.46 -1.27
CA ARG A 103 -3.05 3.74 -0.17
C ARG A 103 -1.60 4.15 0.01
N ALA A 104 -0.83 4.31 -1.06
CA ALA A 104 0.55 4.77 -0.95
C ALA A 104 0.60 6.22 -0.41
N TYR A 105 -0.22 7.11 -0.96
CA TYR A 105 -0.24 8.53 -0.63
C TYR A 105 -0.47 8.79 0.86
N VAL A 106 -1.43 8.09 1.50
CA VAL A 106 -1.72 8.33 2.92
C VAL A 106 -0.52 8.03 3.83
N THR A 107 0.33 7.07 3.47
CA THR A 107 1.57 6.82 4.20
C THR A 107 2.60 7.90 3.87
N LEU A 108 2.90 8.09 2.58
CA LEU A 108 3.96 9.00 2.13
C LEU A 108 3.76 10.43 2.64
N ALA A 109 2.53 10.92 2.62
CA ALA A 109 2.18 12.24 3.11
C ALA A 109 2.45 12.46 4.62
N ARG A 110 2.62 11.38 5.39
CA ARG A 110 2.92 11.41 6.83
C ARG A 110 4.39 11.08 7.15
N SER A 111 5.11 10.54 6.17
CA SER A 111 6.49 10.07 6.31
C SER A 111 7.52 11.08 5.82
N LEU A 112 7.11 12.02 4.96
CA LEU A 112 7.97 13.12 4.52
C LEU A 112 8.16 14.12 5.67
N PRO A 113 9.42 14.50 6.01
CA PRO A 113 9.71 15.48 7.06
C PRO A 113 9.25 16.90 6.70
#